data_AF-A0A7X4CVG1-F1
#
_entry.id   AF-A0A7X4CVG1-F1
#
_cell.length_a   1.000
_cell.length_b   1.000
_cell.length_c   1.000
_cell.angle_alpha   90.00
_cell.angle_beta   90.00
_cell.angle_gamma   90.00
#
_symmetry.space_group_name_H-M   'P 1'
#
loop_
_entity.id
_entity.type
_entity.pdbx_description
1 polymer ?
#
loop_
_entity_poly.entity_id
_entity_poly.type
_entity_poly.pdbx_seq_one_letter_code
_entity_poly.pdbx_strand_id
1 'polypeptide(L)'
;MHLMTRMQRIRAKRNARHRKRLDAAAQTVRDIAKQHGLDVGFFGSYARGSTGPRSDLDILVLGRESSNDTRAFMRDVERTFVDRNLDMDIVFEKDMDRRPMDVVR
;
A
#
# COMPACT_ATOMS: atom_id res chain seq x y z
N MET A 1 4.11 17.44 -31.87
CA MET A 1 3.15 16.79 -30.96
C MET A 1 2.90 15.36 -31.45
N HIS A 2 3.40 14.34 -30.73
CA HIS A 2 3.08 12.95 -31.07
C HIS A 2 1.66 12.64 -30.60
N LEU A 3 0.74 12.37 -31.54
CA LEU A 3 -0.65 12.08 -31.23
C LEU A 3 -0.72 10.69 -30.55
N MET A 4 -1.19 10.62 -29.30
CA MET A 4 -1.35 9.33 -28.63
C MET A 4 -2.32 8.42 -29.40
N THR A 5 -1.92 7.16 -29.57
CA THR A 5 -2.79 6.14 -30.17
C THR A 5 -4.00 5.87 -29.28
N ARG A 6 -5.08 5.36 -29.87
CA ARG A 6 -6.28 4.95 -29.13
C ARG A 6 -5.96 4.00 -27.98
N MET A 7 -5.03 3.05 -28.20
CA MET A 7 -4.58 2.11 -27.17
C MET A 7 -3.85 2.80 -26.02
N GLN A 8 -2.97 3.76 -26.31
CA GLN A 8 -2.26 4.54 -25.29
C GLN A 8 -3.24 5.34 -24.42
N ARG A 9 -4.27 5.95 -25.01
CA ARG A 9 -5.32 6.66 -24.26
C ARG A 9 -6.11 5.73 -23.33
N ILE A 10 -6.44 4.52 -23.80
CA ILE A 10 -7.14 3.52 -22.98
C ILE A 10 -6.27 3.10 -21.80
N ARG A 11 -4.98 2.82 -22.03
CA ARG A 11 -4.02 2.48 -20.96
C ARG A 11 -3.88 3.60 -19.94
N ALA A 12 -3.69 4.83 -20.39
CA ALA A 12 -3.59 6.00 -19.50
C ALA A 12 -4.85 6.17 -18.65
N LYS A 13 -6.04 6.00 -19.23
CA LYS A 13 -7.32 6.07 -18.49
C LYS A 13 -7.45 4.95 -17.45
N ARG A 14 -7.02 3.73 -17.77
CA ARG A 14 -7.01 2.60 -16.83
C ARG A 14 -6.03 2.86 -15.67
N ASN A 15 -4.82 3.32 -15.97
CA ASN A 15 -3.83 3.66 -14.95
C ASN A 15 -4.34 4.78 -14.02
N ALA A 16 -4.93 5.83 -14.58
CA ALA A 16 -5.50 6.92 -13.79
C ALA A 16 -6.66 6.45 -12.90
N ARG A 17 -7.52 5.55 -13.38
CA ARG A 17 -8.58 4.95 -12.57
C ARG A 17 -8.00 4.09 -11.45
N HIS A 18 -6.98 3.29 -11.75
CA HIS A 18 -6.32 2.45 -10.75
C HIS A 18 -5.65 3.30 -9.67
N ARG A 19 -4.93 4.36 -10.07
CA ARG A 19 -4.33 5.33 -9.15
C ARG A 19 -5.37 5.93 -8.20
N LYS A 20 -6.52 6.37 -8.72
CA LYS A 20 -7.61 6.89 -7.86
C LYS A 20 -8.11 5.88 -6.84
N ARG A 21 -8.17 4.58 -7.19
CA ARG A 21 -8.54 3.52 -6.25
C ARG A 21 -7.48 3.36 -5.15
N LEU A 22 -6.20 3.39 -5.52
CA LEU A 22 -5.08 3.37 -4.57
C LEU A 22 -5.06 4.61 -3.67
N ASP A 23 -5.34 5.81 -4.21
CA ASP A 23 -5.42 7.03 -3.40
C ASP A 23 -6.54 6.95 -2.35
N ALA A 24 -7.70 6.42 -2.75
CA ALA A 24 -8.80 6.19 -1.82
C ALA A 24 -8.45 5.12 -0.77
N ALA A 25 -7.71 4.07 -1.15
CA ALA A 25 -7.27 3.02 -0.22
C ALA A 25 -6.24 3.58 0.76
N ALA A 26 -5.25 4.34 0.28
CA ALA A 26 -4.26 5.01 1.10
C ALA A 26 -4.90 5.95 2.12
N GLN A 27 -5.94 6.70 1.73
CA GLN A 27 -6.66 7.53 2.67
C GLN A 27 -7.34 6.70 3.76
N THR A 28 -8.03 5.62 3.39
CA THR A 28 -8.67 4.72 4.36
C THR A 28 -7.65 4.08 5.30
N VAL A 29 -6.47 3.68 4.80
CA VAL A 29 -5.37 3.16 5.63
C VAL A 29 -4.90 4.20 6.65
N ARG A 30 -4.73 5.47 6.25
CA ARG A 30 -4.37 6.54 7.18
C ARG A 30 -5.43 6.74 8.26
N ASP A 31 -6.70 6.65 7.90
CA ASP A 31 -7.79 6.84 8.86
C ASP A 31 -7.86 5.67 9.85
N ILE A 32 -7.69 4.43 9.38
CA ILE A 32 -7.58 3.23 10.23
C ILE A 32 -6.35 3.33 11.15
N ALA A 33 -5.18 3.71 10.61
CA ALA A 33 -3.97 3.88 11.40
C ALA A 33 -4.18 4.86 12.56
N LYS A 34 -4.80 6.02 12.30
CA LYS A 34 -5.16 7.00 13.33
C LYS A 34 -6.08 6.43 14.41
N GLN A 35 -7.06 5.61 14.03
CA GLN A 35 -7.97 4.96 14.99
C GLN A 35 -7.23 4.02 15.94
N HIS A 36 -6.18 3.37 15.44
CA HIS A 36 -5.32 2.47 16.21
C HIS A 36 -4.13 3.18 16.88
N GLY A 37 -4.00 4.51 16.73
CA GLY A 37 -2.87 5.27 17.27
C GLY A 37 -1.53 4.97 16.58
N LEU A 38 -1.58 4.50 15.34
CA LEU A 38 -0.41 4.09 14.55
C LEU A 38 0.00 5.16 13.55
N ASP A 39 1.30 5.29 13.35
CA ASP A 39 1.87 6.07 12.26
C ASP A 39 2.15 5.18 11.05
N VAL A 40 1.75 5.65 9.86
CA VAL A 40 1.93 4.91 8.61
C VAL A 40 2.53 5.77 7.50
N GLY A 41 3.47 5.18 6.77
CA GLY A 41 4.04 5.67 5.54
C GLY A 41 3.63 4.82 4.34
N PHE A 42 3.87 5.33 3.14
CA PHE A 42 3.73 4.57 1.89
C PHE A 42 5.06 4.55 1.16
N PHE A 43 5.37 3.43 0.53
CA PHE A 43 6.58 3.29 -0.28
C PHE A 43 6.28 2.74 -1.67
N GLY A 44 7.32 2.29 -2.37
CA GLY A 44 7.18 1.58 -3.64
C GLY A 44 6.58 2.39 -4.78
N SER A 45 5.79 1.73 -5.63
CA SER A 45 5.34 2.30 -6.91
C SER A 45 4.30 3.41 -6.74
N TYR A 46 3.48 3.30 -5.69
CA TYR A 46 2.49 4.30 -5.31
C TYR A 46 3.15 5.63 -4.93
N ALA A 47 4.08 5.59 -3.97
CA ALA A 47 4.78 6.77 -3.46
C ALA A 47 5.61 7.47 -4.54
N ARG A 48 6.22 6.71 -5.47
CA ARG A 48 7.03 7.25 -6.58
C ARG A 48 6.20 7.84 -7.73
N GLY A 49 4.88 7.73 -7.70
CA GLY A 49 4.02 8.21 -8.79
C GLY A 49 4.04 7.32 -10.05
N SER A 50 4.67 6.15 -10.00
CA SER A 50 4.89 5.26 -11.15
C SER A 50 3.89 4.09 -11.19
N THR A 51 2.65 4.32 -10.75
CA THR A 51 1.63 3.26 -10.64
C THR A 51 1.17 2.74 -12.00
N GLY A 52 1.14 1.41 -12.14
CA GLY A 52 0.59 0.69 -13.27
C GLY A 52 -0.71 -0.05 -12.94
N PRO A 53 -1.33 -0.76 -13.91
CA PRO A 53 -2.58 -1.51 -13.70
C PRO A 53 -2.51 -2.64 -12.67
N ARG A 54 -1.30 -3.07 -12.31
CA ARG A 54 -1.03 -4.16 -11.36
C ARG A 54 -0.28 -3.67 -10.12
N SER A 55 -0.19 -2.35 -9.93
CA SER A 55 0.41 -1.80 -8.72
C SER A 55 -0.50 -2.11 -7.53
N ASP A 56 0.11 -2.62 -6.48
CA ASP A 56 -0.39 -2.75 -5.12
C ASP A 56 -0.18 -1.44 -4.33
N LEU A 57 -0.62 -1.44 -3.07
CA LEU A 57 -0.28 -0.40 -2.10
C LEU A 57 0.73 -0.94 -1.08
N ASP A 58 1.94 -0.42 -1.14
CA ASP A 58 3.01 -0.69 -0.16
C ASP A 58 2.87 0.20 1.07
N ILE A 59 2.65 -0.40 2.25
CA ILE A 59 2.35 0.29 3.51
C ILE A 59 3.47 0.00 4.52
N LEU A 60 4.05 1.05 5.08
CA LEU A 60 5.02 0.97 6.18
C LEU A 60 4.35 1.41 7.47
N VAL A 61 4.32 0.54 8.47
CA VAL A 61 3.89 0.89 9.84
C VAL A 61 5.11 1.26 10.67
N LEU A 62 5.09 2.47 11.24
CA LEU A 62 6.19 3.06 12.00
C LEU A 62 5.98 2.82 13.50
N GLY A 63 7.08 2.73 14.27
CA GLY A 63 7.04 2.69 15.73
C GLY A 63 7.14 1.30 16.39
N ARG A 64 7.21 1.32 17.73
CA ARG A 64 7.36 0.12 18.58
C ARG A 64 6.00 -0.32 19.09
N GLU A 65 5.23 -0.92 18.20
CA GLU A 65 3.83 -1.20 18.47
C GLU A 65 3.58 -2.57 19.09
N SER A 66 2.62 -2.60 20.01
CA SER A 66 2.17 -3.83 20.64
C SER A 66 1.63 -4.80 19.58
N SER A 67 1.80 -6.11 19.82
CA SER A 67 1.37 -7.14 18.88
C SER A 67 -0.16 -7.19 18.69
N ASN A 68 -0.93 -6.73 19.68
CA ASN A 68 -2.39 -6.72 19.61
C ASN A 68 -2.91 -5.57 18.74
N ASP A 69 -2.35 -4.37 18.86
CA ASP A 69 -2.73 -3.20 18.06
C ASP A 69 -2.39 -3.43 16.58
N THR A 70 -1.22 -4.04 16.34
CA THR A 70 -0.77 -4.44 15.00
C THR A 70 -1.77 -5.38 14.31
N ARG A 71 -2.25 -6.42 15.00
CA ARG A 71 -3.18 -7.39 14.39
C ARG A 71 -4.56 -6.79 14.14
N ALA A 72 -5.04 -5.91 15.01
CA ALA A 72 -6.33 -5.25 14.81
C ALA A 72 -6.29 -4.33 13.59
N PHE A 73 -5.24 -3.52 13.48
CA PHE A 73 -4.95 -2.71 12.31
C PHE A 73 -4.91 -3.56 11.03
N MET A 74 -4.11 -4.64 11.00
CA MET A 74 -3.99 -5.50 9.82
C MET A 74 -5.36 -6.03 9.36
N ARG A 75 -6.19 -6.52 10.28
CA ARG A 75 -7.53 -7.04 9.92
C ARG A 75 -8.44 -5.98 9.30
N ASP A 76 -8.44 -4.77 9.85
CA ASP A 76 -9.29 -3.68 9.33
C ASP A 76 -8.79 -3.20 7.96
N VAL A 77 -7.48 -3.17 7.76
CA VAL A 77 -6.85 -2.86 6.47
C VAL A 77 -7.16 -3.97 5.46
N GLU A 78 -6.94 -5.24 5.79
CA GLU A 78 -7.25 -6.39 4.92
C GLU A 78 -8.70 -6.39 4.43
N ARG A 79 -9.67 -6.16 5.33
CA ARG A 79 -11.09 -6.04 4.96
C ARG A 79 -11.31 -4.96 3.90
N THR A 80 -10.65 -3.81 4.05
CA THR A 80 -10.75 -2.69 3.10
C THR A 80 -10.21 -3.06 1.70
N PHE A 81 -9.14 -3.85 1.64
CA PHE A 81 -8.52 -4.24 0.37
C PHE A 81 -9.28 -5.35 -0.34
N VAL A 82 -9.80 -6.33 0.41
CA VAL A 82 -10.68 -7.37 -0.11
C VAL A 82 -11.94 -6.77 -0.74
N ASP A 83 -12.63 -5.88 -0.01
CA ASP A 83 -13.86 -5.22 -0.50
C ASP A 83 -13.61 -4.39 -1.78
N ARG A 84 -12.38 -3.88 -1.93
CA ARG A 84 -11.99 -3.05 -3.07
C ARG A 84 -11.35 -3.84 -4.20
N ASN A 85 -11.11 -5.14 -4.05
CA ASN A 85 -10.35 -5.97 -4.99
C ASN A 85 -9.02 -5.29 -5.39
N LEU A 86 -8.20 -5.00 -4.38
CA LEU A 86 -6.87 -4.40 -4.48
C LEU A 86 -5.86 -5.27 -3.72
N ASP A 87 -4.63 -5.26 -4.19
CA ASP A 87 -3.50 -5.90 -3.53
C ASP A 87 -2.76 -4.90 -2.62
N MET A 88 -2.13 -5.40 -1.57
CA MET A 88 -1.31 -4.62 -0.63
C MET A 88 -0.14 -5.43 -0.10
N ASP A 89 0.89 -4.70 0.32
CA ASP A 89 1.98 -5.22 1.13
C ASP A 89 2.13 -4.37 2.39
N ILE A 90 2.26 -5.00 3.56
CA ILE A 90 2.38 -4.32 4.85
C ILE A 90 3.70 -4.73 5.49
N VAL A 91 4.55 -3.75 5.75
CA VAL A 91 5.84 -3.94 6.42
C VAL A 91 5.84 -3.15 7.72
N PHE A 92 6.39 -3.73 8.78
CA PHE A 92 6.56 -3.08 10.07
C PHE A 92 8.02 -2.67 10.26
N GLU A 93 8.25 -1.42 10.68
CA GLU A 93 9.59 -0.89 10.98
C GLU A 93 10.33 -1.78 12.00
N LYS A 94 9.63 -2.25 13.03
CA LYS A 94 10.19 -3.16 14.05
C LYS A 94 10.76 -4.47 13.51
N ASP A 95 10.27 -4.92 12.35
CA ASP A 95 10.74 -6.15 11.70
C ASP A 95 11.94 -5.89 10.77
N MET A 96 12.24 -4.62 10.45
CA MET A 96 13.42 -4.26 9.64
C MET A 96 14.73 -4.32 10.43
N ASP A 97 14.69 -4.08 11.74
CA ASP A 97 15.87 -4.17 12.62
C ASP A 97 16.30 -5.62 12.88
N ARG A 98 15.42 -6.60 12.60
CA ARG A 98 15.78 -8.01 12.60
C ARG A 98 16.55 -8.30 11.32
N ARG A 99 17.89 -8.21 11.39
CA ARG A 99 18.76 -8.84 10.37
C ARG A 99 18.22 -10.25 10.10
N PRO A 100 18.14 -10.71 8.84
CA PRO A 100 17.88 -12.11 8.57
C PRO A 100 18.98 -12.92 9.28
N MET A 101 18.59 -13.64 10.34
CA MET A 101 19.39 -14.69 10.94
C MET A 101 19.64 -15.72 9.83
N ASP A 102 20.90 -15.84 9.45
CA ASP A 102 21.54 -16.98 8.80
C ASP A 102 20.66 -17.80 7.86
N VAL A 103 20.70 -17.44 6.56
CA VAL A 103 20.58 -18.48 5.52
C VAL A 103 21.88 -19.28 5.59
N VAL A 104 21.89 -20.32 6.42
CA VAL A 104 22.87 -21.39 6.36
C VAL A 104 22.80 -21.97 4.94
N ARG A 105 23.93 -21.88 4.23
CA ARG A 105 24.14 -22.52 2.92
C ARG A 105 24.12 -24.04 3.03
#